data_AF-A0A433PVU0-F1
#
_entry.id   AF-A0A433PVU0-F1
#
_cell.length_a   1.000
_cell.length_b   1.000
_cell.length_c   1.000
_cell.angle_alpha   90.00
_cell.angle_beta   90.00
_cell.angle_gamma   90.00
#
_symmetry.space_group_name_H-M   'P 1'
#
loop_
_entity.id
_entity.type
_entity.pdbx_description
1 polymer ?
#
loop_
_entity_poly.entity_id
_entity_poly.type
_entity_poly.pdbx_seq_one_letter_code
_entity_poly.pdbx_strand_id
1 'polypeptide(L)'
;MAQNFFDTFNVPTLKPPVQPSPAAANPQQRQRHDSADSSVSAIFESASSSVFEQPPHSDTTTEDDATTNKNHFGVFEEFQPEWTLLNDTFRGRKEGLELKFDQSKAELSKKMETEYERLSKELIDRQEELEEDRRKFELETNLMKDVTKFQKEKVKLNVGGYLFETSITTLTRDRQSMLAAMFSGRHALIAEADGSYFIDRDGTHFRLILNYLRDLRIPSSVTDDQKICDELIQEARFYQIDGLLKLKWLNLPRKTQDDLLQMYPSRPYSTTPTLFNLVKMDLSGLDFRNYHVDPKSTFTGSNLEGADFENAYFGFDFNQRVDFSHTNLTLAKFPAAGSIQRAPGMLILTME
;
A
#
# COMPACT_ATOMS: atom_id res chain seq x y z
N MET A 1 -45.17 -32.20 -28.96
CA MET A 1 -43.86 -31.51 -29.01
C MET A 1 -43.55 -31.16 -27.56
N ALA A 2 -42.70 -31.89 -26.81
CA ALA A 2 -41.32 -32.35 -27.08
C ALA A 2 -40.31 -31.18 -26.99
N GLN A 3 -39.22 -31.25 -26.21
CA GLN A 3 -38.85 -32.24 -25.18
C GLN A 3 -37.75 -31.72 -24.24
N ASN A 4 -37.55 -32.36 -23.08
CA ASN A 4 -36.53 -32.00 -22.09
C ASN A 4 -35.08 -32.28 -22.58
N PHE A 5 -34.17 -31.34 -22.34
CA PHE A 5 -32.70 -31.52 -22.31
C PHE A 5 -32.13 -30.45 -21.35
N PHE A 6 -31.33 -30.75 -20.32
CA PHE A 6 -30.89 -32.05 -19.79
C PHE A 6 -30.53 -31.93 -18.29
N ASP A 7 -31.02 -32.85 -17.45
CA ASP A 7 -30.55 -32.99 -16.06
C ASP A 7 -29.39 -33.99 -16.02
N THR A 8 -28.17 -33.56 -15.66
CA THR A 8 -27.20 -34.42 -14.95
C THR A 8 -26.11 -33.58 -14.28
N PHE A 9 -25.96 -33.69 -12.96
CA PHE A 9 -24.74 -34.17 -12.29
C PHE A 9 -24.93 -34.12 -10.76
N ASN A 10 -24.81 -35.27 -10.10
CA ASN A 10 -25.07 -35.42 -8.67
C ASN A 10 -23.76 -35.66 -7.89
N VAL A 11 -23.36 -34.64 -7.12
CA VAL A 11 -22.64 -34.65 -5.83
C VAL A 11 -21.73 -35.86 -5.48
N PRO A 12 -20.47 -35.57 -5.08
CA PRO A 12 -19.99 -36.09 -3.80
C PRO A 12 -19.66 -34.97 -2.80
N THR A 13 -20.15 -35.09 -1.56
CA THR A 13 -19.85 -34.15 -0.47
C THR A 13 -18.43 -34.38 0.07
N LEU A 14 -17.54 -33.40 -0.08
CA LEU A 14 -16.25 -33.40 0.61
C LEU A 14 -16.43 -33.11 2.11
N LYS A 15 -15.80 -33.91 2.96
CA LYS A 15 -15.71 -33.64 4.41
C LYS A 15 -14.83 -32.40 4.65
N PRO A 16 -15.12 -31.59 5.69
CA PRO A 16 -14.21 -30.53 6.10
C PRO A 16 -12.88 -31.13 6.62
N PRO A 17 -11.73 -30.49 6.37
CA PRO A 17 -10.45 -30.90 6.93
C PRO A 17 -10.42 -30.70 8.45
N VAL A 18 -9.62 -31.53 9.13
CA VAL A 18 -9.51 -31.58 10.60
C VAL A 18 -8.77 -30.35 11.15
N GLN A 19 -9.29 -29.76 12.23
CA GLN A 19 -8.60 -28.70 12.97
C GLN A 19 -7.37 -29.25 13.72
N PRO A 20 -6.18 -28.64 13.58
CA PRO A 20 -5.08 -28.88 14.51
C PRO A 20 -5.34 -28.10 15.82
N SER A 21 -5.63 -28.84 16.90
CA SER A 21 -5.64 -28.28 18.27
C SER A 21 -4.21 -28.08 18.80
N PRO A 22 -4.00 -27.16 19.76
CA PRO A 22 -2.70 -26.51 19.93
C PRO A 22 -1.68 -27.32 20.73
N ALA A 23 -0.43 -27.35 20.23
CA ALA A 23 0.75 -27.66 21.02
C ALA A 23 1.27 -26.39 21.70
N ALA A 24 1.46 -26.41 23.01
CA ALA A 24 1.86 -25.24 23.79
C ALA A 24 3.39 -25.11 23.92
N ALA A 25 3.92 -23.90 23.68
CA ALA A 25 5.25 -23.49 24.12
C ALA A 25 5.28 -21.97 24.37
N ASN A 26 5.71 -21.57 25.57
CA ASN A 26 5.84 -20.18 26.03
C ASN A 26 6.90 -20.17 27.17
N PRO A 27 7.59 -19.05 27.47
CA PRO A 27 8.61 -18.41 26.63
C PRO A 27 9.96 -18.32 27.40
N GLN A 28 10.76 -17.29 27.09
CA GLN A 28 12.00 -16.81 27.75
C GLN A 28 13.33 -17.35 27.17
N GLN A 29 14.11 -16.47 26.53
CA GLN A 29 15.38 -15.85 27.03
C GLN A 29 16.62 -16.74 26.77
N ARG A 30 17.78 -16.27 26.29
CA ARG A 30 18.44 -14.94 26.31
C ARG A 30 19.03 -14.57 24.93
N GLN A 31 19.14 -13.29 24.52
CA GLN A 31 20.31 -12.36 24.62
C GLN A 31 21.68 -12.96 24.25
N ARG A 32 22.63 -12.26 23.60
CA ARG A 32 22.71 -11.01 22.80
C ARG A 32 24.20 -10.88 22.32
N HIS A 33 24.51 -9.93 21.42
CA HIS A 33 25.86 -9.39 21.12
C HIS A 33 26.84 -10.35 20.38
N ASP A 34 27.84 -9.93 19.60
CA ASP A 34 28.08 -8.65 18.85
C ASP A 34 29.16 -8.86 17.74
N SER A 35 29.19 -7.94 16.77
CA SER A 35 30.37 -7.40 16.04
C SER A 35 31.46 -8.28 15.38
N ALA A 36 31.51 -8.16 14.04
CA ALA A 36 32.65 -7.66 13.24
C ALA A 36 33.77 -8.60 12.66
N ASP A 37 34.26 -8.10 11.51
CA ASP A 37 35.55 -8.27 10.80
C ASP A 37 36.09 -9.62 10.28
N SER A 38 35.97 -9.77 8.95
CA SER A 38 37.03 -10.05 7.97
C SER A 38 38.45 -10.38 8.49
N SER A 39 39.05 -11.48 8.01
CA SER A 39 40.11 -11.41 6.97
C SER A 39 40.65 -12.77 6.47
N VAL A 40 40.67 -12.91 5.14
CA VAL A 40 41.65 -13.61 4.25
C VAL A 40 42.62 -14.64 4.86
N SER A 41 42.59 -15.90 4.37
CA SER A 41 43.75 -16.54 3.67
C SER A 41 43.55 -18.01 3.28
N ALA A 42 44.25 -18.41 2.22
CA ALA A 42 44.22 -19.68 1.50
C ALA A 42 44.54 -20.96 2.29
N ILE A 43 44.15 -22.10 1.70
CA ILE A 43 45.08 -23.18 1.35
C ILE A 43 44.67 -23.72 -0.04
N PHE A 44 45.65 -24.24 -0.80
CA PHE A 44 45.57 -24.59 -2.22
C PHE A 44 46.23 -25.94 -2.41
N GLU A 45 45.64 -26.85 -3.20
CA GLU A 45 46.42 -27.92 -3.83
C GLU A 45 45.77 -28.39 -5.13
N SER A 46 46.57 -28.43 -6.20
CA SER A 46 46.17 -28.93 -7.51
C SER A 46 47.40 -29.30 -8.34
N ALA A 47 47.20 -30.18 -9.34
CA ALA A 47 48.18 -30.75 -10.25
C ALA A 47 49.17 -31.80 -9.68
N SER A 48 49.44 -32.81 -10.50
CA SER A 48 50.53 -33.78 -10.34
C SER A 48 50.86 -34.34 -11.72
N SER A 49 52.12 -34.27 -12.16
CA SER A 49 52.55 -34.85 -13.44
C SER A 49 54.06 -35.14 -13.51
N SER A 50 54.45 -36.37 -13.13
CA SER A 50 55.48 -37.22 -13.77
C SER A 50 56.97 -36.80 -13.87
N VAL A 51 57.80 -37.78 -14.26
CA VAL A 51 59.26 -37.76 -14.59
C VAL A 51 60.19 -37.81 -13.35
N PHE A 52 60.84 -38.95 -13.03
CA PHE A 52 62.17 -39.47 -13.49
C PHE A 52 63.36 -38.60 -12.99
N GLU A 53 64.50 -39.09 -12.47
CA GLU A 53 65.22 -40.38 -12.62
C GLU A 53 66.08 -40.74 -11.34
N GLN A 54 67.01 -41.73 -11.40
CA GLN A 54 67.81 -42.29 -10.27
C GLN A 54 69.27 -41.73 -10.18
N PRO A 55 70.25 -42.38 -9.48
CA PRO A 55 70.55 -42.46 -8.03
C PRO A 55 71.93 -41.83 -7.66
N PRO A 56 72.55 -42.04 -6.46
CA PRO A 56 73.53 -43.15 -6.26
C PRO A 56 73.72 -43.68 -4.80
N HIS A 57 74.80 -44.47 -4.62
CA HIS A 57 75.34 -45.29 -3.49
C HIS A 57 75.78 -44.50 -2.20
N SER A 58 76.34 -45.08 -1.10
CA SER A 58 77.13 -46.33 -0.92
C SER A 58 77.32 -46.88 0.54
N ASP A 59 77.92 -48.08 0.64
CA ASP A 59 78.86 -48.60 1.68
C ASP A 59 78.40 -48.94 3.15
N THR A 60 78.97 -49.90 3.92
CA THR A 60 80.11 -50.87 3.73
C THR A 60 80.11 -52.07 4.73
N THR A 61 80.89 -53.15 4.41
CA THR A 61 81.61 -54.14 5.32
C THR A 61 80.83 -55.11 6.25
N THR A 62 81.26 -56.35 6.60
CA THR A 62 82.46 -57.21 6.27
C THR A 62 82.21 -58.73 6.51
N GLU A 63 82.99 -59.61 5.82
CA GLU A 63 83.61 -60.93 6.21
C GLU A 63 82.78 -62.07 6.89
N ASP A 64 83.03 -63.39 6.75
CA ASP A 64 83.86 -64.32 5.90
C ASP A 64 83.44 -65.79 6.27
N ASP A 65 83.85 -66.96 5.71
CA ASP A 65 84.55 -67.48 4.50
C ASP A 65 84.30 -69.04 4.48
N ALA A 66 84.96 -69.80 3.57
CA ALA A 66 85.57 -71.14 3.76
C ALA A 66 85.04 -72.35 2.94
N THR A 67 85.65 -72.54 1.76
CA THR A 67 86.23 -73.81 1.22
C THR A 67 85.38 -75.05 0.78
N THR A 68 85.45 -75.32 -0.54
CA THR A 68 86.05 -76.55 -1.16
C THR A 68 85.28 -77.89 -1.31
N ASN A 69 84.66 -78.05 -2.50
CA ASN A 69 84.92 -79.10 -3.53
C ASN A 69 84.67 -80.63 -3.31
N LYS A 70 83.65 -81.16 -4.03
CA LYS A 70 83.50 -82.49 -4.68
C LYS A 70 83.88 -83.82 -3.97
N ASN A 71 82.86 -84.67 -3.77
CA ASN A 71 82.64 -85.95 -4.51
C ASN A 71 81.26 -86.51 -4.07
N HIS A 72 80.24 -86.62 -4.93
CA HIS A 72 80.02 -87.67 -5.93
C HIS A 72 79.92 -89.10 -5.37
N PHE A 73 78.78 -89.40 -4.75
CA PHE A 73 78.11 -90.69 -4.84
C PHE A 73 76.64 -90.42 -5.23
N GLY A 74 76.08 -91.17 -6.17
CA GLY A 74 74.77 -90.85 -6.77
C GLY A 74 73.64 -91.79 -6.38
N VAL A 75 72.57 -91.72 -7.18
CA VAL A 75 71.34 -92.57 -7.21
C VAL A 75 70.16 -92.05 -6.37
N PHE A 76 69.12 -91.58 -7.10
CA PHE A 76 67.73 -91.23 -6.67
C PHE A 76 67.63 -90.13 -5.58
N GLU A 77 67.03 -88.97 -5.83
CA GLU A 77 65.62 -88.82 -6.26
C GLU A 77 65.42 -87.97 -7.52
N GLU A 78 64.66 -88.53 -8.45
CA GLU A 78 64.04 -87.82 -9.57
C GLU A 78 62.64 -87.33 -9.12
N PHE A 79 62.18 -86.19 -9.67
CA PHE A 79 60.92 -85.46 -9.37
C PHE A 79 60.88 -84.41 -8.24
N GLN A 80 61.08 -83.13 -8.62
CA GLN A 80 60.28 -82.01 -8.09
C GLN A 80 59.75 -81.04 -9.19
N PRO A 81 58.95 -81.51 -10.18
CA PRO A 81 58.22 -80.62 -11.09
C PRO A 81 56.88 -80.14 -10.51
N GLU A 82 56.32 -80.84 -9.51
CA GLU A 82 54.95 -80.58 -9.05
C GLU A 82 54.83 -79.31 -8.21
N TRP A 83 55.81 -78.98 -7.35
CA TRP A 83 55.71 -77.82 -6.46
C TRP A 83 55.78 -76.48 -7.19
N THR A 84 56.54 -76.37 -8.28
CA THR A 84 56.56 -75.19 -9.15
C THR A 84 55.26 -75.08 -9.95
N LEU A 85 54.81 -76.18 -10.58
CA LEU A 85 53.55 -76.24 -11.30
C LEU A 85 52.33 -75.94 -10.40
N LEU A 86 52.38 -76.36 -9.13
CA LEU A 86 51.37 -76.08 -8.11
C LEU A 86 51.37 -74.59 -7.73
N ASN A 87 52.55 -74.02 -7.43
CA ASN A 87 52.66 -72.59 -7.12
C ASN A 87 52.19 -71.71 -8.29
N ASP A 88 52.52 -72.05 -9.54
CA ASP A 88 52.10 -71.28 -10.71
C ASP A 88 50.63 -71.48 -11.07
N THR A 89 50.03 -72.65 -10.81
CA THR A 89 48.56 -72.81 -10.92
C THR A 89 47.81 -72.11 -9.78
N PHE A 90 48.37 -72.01 -8.57
CA PHE A 90 47.84 -71.14 -7.52
C PHE A 90 47.99 -69.65 -7.86
N ARG A 91 49.12 -69.24 -8.45
CA ARG A 91 49.40 -67.88 -8.94
C ARG A 91 48.38 -67.47 -10.02
N GLY A 92 48.26 -68.26 -11.09
CA GLY A 92 47.29 -68.00 -12.16
C GLY A 92 45.83 -68.07 -11.69
N ARG A 93 45.53 -68.88 -10.67
CA ARG A 93 44.20 -68.88 -10.01
C ARG A 93 43.96 -67.61 -9.18
N LYS A 94 44.98 -67.06 -8.52
CA LYS A 94 44.90 -65.74 -7.83
C LYS A 94 44.69 -64.63 -8.85
N GLU A 95 45.54 -64.54 -9.87
CA GLU A 95 45.48 -63.53 -10.92
C GLU A 95 44.14 -63.57 -11.67
N GLY A 96 43.61 -64.78 -11.97
CA GLY A 96 42.28 -64.97 -12.57
C GLY A 96 41.08 -64.73 -11.63
N LEU A 97 41.30 -64.54 -10.33
CA LEU A 97 40.33 -64.06 -9.35
C LEU A 97 40.41 -62.53 -9.21
N GLU A 98 41.62 -61.99 -9.18
CA GLU A 98 41.95 -60.57 -9.10
C GLU A 98 41.39 -59.83 -10.34
N LEU A 99 41.62 -60.37 -11.55
CA LEU A 99 41.02 -59.87 -12.80
C LEU A 99 39.49 -59.83 -12.77
N LYS A 100 38.83 -60.84 -12.17
CA LYS A 100 37.36 -60.88 -12.04
C LYS A 100 36.84 -59.88 -11.02
N PHE A 101 37.60 -59.62 -9.96
CA PHE A 101 37.29 -58.58 -8.99
C PHE A 101 37.37 -57.19 -9.64
N ASP A 102 38.43 -56.91 -10.40
CA ASP A 102 38.57 -55.64 -11.11
C ASP A 102 37.53 -55.45 -12.22
N GLN A 103 37.16 -56.50 -12.96
CA GLN A 103 36.02 -56.47 -13.90
C GLN A 103 34.71 -56.14 -13.18
N SER A 104 34.42 -56.81 -12.05
CA SER A 104 33.21 -56.57 -11.25
C SER A 104 33.17 -55.14 -10.67
N LYS A 105 34.32 -54.63 -10.23
CA LYS A 105 34.53 -53.27 -9.73
C LYS A 105 34.33 -52.22 -10.83
N ALA A 106 34.85 -52.45 -12.03
CA ALA A 106 34.65 -51.58 -13.18
C ALA A 106 33.18 -51.54 -13.64
N GLU A 107 32.51 -52.70 -13.69
CA GLU A 107 31.07 -52.77 -13.96
C GLU A 107 30.23 -52.04 -12.91
N LEU A 108 30.56 -52.21 -11.62
CA LEU A 108 29.85 -51.55 -10.52
C LEU A 108 30.06 -50.04 -10.55
N SER A 109 31.30 -49.57 -10.79
CA SER A 109 31.62 -48.15 -10.94
C SER A 109 30.85 -47.54 -12.11
N LYS A 110 30.81 -48.21 -13.27
CA LYS A 110 30.06 -47.73 -14.43
C LYS A 110 28.55 -47.64 -14.17
N LYS A 111 27.96 -48.64 -13.49
CA LYS A 111 26.55 -48.63 -13.11
C LYS A 111 26.24 -47.49 -12.13
N MET A 112 27.11 -47.29 -11.13
CA MET A 112 27.00 -46.20 -10.16
C MET A 112 27.08 -44.83 -10.83
N GLU A 113 28.00 -44.65 -11.78
CA GLU A 113 28.16 -43.41 -12.53
C GLU A 113 26.94 -43.11 -13.42
N THR A 114 26.41 -44.10 -14.15
CA THR A 114 25.18 -43.91 -14.95
C THR A 114 23.94 -43.60 -14.11
N GLU A 115 23.81 -44.17 -12.91
CA GLU A 115 22.71 -43.80 -12.00
C GLU A 115 22.93 -42.43 -11.34
N TYR A 116 24.19 -42.02 -11.11
CA TYR A 116 24.52 -40.69 -10.63
C TYR A 116 24.24 -39.61 -11.69
N GLU A 117 24.57 -39.85 -12.96
CA GLU A 117 24.18 -39.00 -14.09
C GLU A 117 22.66 -38.91 -14.23
N ARG A 118 21.95 -40.06 -14.15
CA ARG A 118 20.49 -40.11 -14.23
C ARG A 118 19.83 -39.32 -13.09
N LEU A 119 20.26 -39.53 -11.85
CA LEU A 119 19.70 -38.89 -10.67
C LEU A 119 20.06 -37.41 -10.56
N SER A 120 21.29 -37.02 -10.93
CA SER A 120 21.69 -35.61 -10.95
C SER A 120 20.91 -34.81 -12.01
N LYS A 121 20.65 -35.39 -13.19
CA LYS A 121 19.75 -34.77 -14.17
C LYS A 121 18.30 -34.68 -13.64
N GLU A 122 17.78 -35.77 -13.06
CA GLU A 122 16.43 -35.80 -12.48
C GLU A 122 16.26 -34.72 -11.39
N LEU A 123 17.30 -34.48 -10.58
CA LEU A 123 17.33 -33.39 -9.60
C LEU A 123 17.39 -31.99 -10.24
N ILE A 124 18.16 -31.79 -11.32
CA ILE A 124 18.23 -30.50 -12.03
C ILE A 124 16.89 -30.20 -12.72
N ASP A 125 16.35 -31.14 -13.50
CA ASP A 125 15.05 -30.99 -14.17
C ASP A 125 13.95 -30.63 -13.14
N ARG A 126 13.95 -31.30 -11.97
CA ARG A 126 13.01 -31.07 -10.88
C ARG A 126 13.24 -29.77 -10.11
N GLN A 127 14.50 -29.32 -9.98
CA GLN A 127 14.84 -28.02 -9.42
C GLN A 127 14.28 -26.90 -10.31
N GLU A 128 14.50 -26.97 -11.62
CA GLU A 128 14.01 -25.97 -12.59
C GLU A 128 12.47 -25.87 -12.59
N GLU A 129 11.76 -27.00 -12.53
CA GLU A 129 10.30 -27.06 -12.40
C GLU A 129 9.80 -26.39 -11.10
N LEU A 130 10.48 -26.61 -9.98
CA LEU A 130 10.16 -25.97 -8.70
C LEU A 130 10.53 -24.48 -8.67
N GLU A 131 11.55 -24.05 -9.41
CA GLU A 131 11.90 -22.64 -9.60
C GLU A 131 10.87 -21.91 -10.46
N GLU A 132 10.42 -22.55 -11.54
CA GLU A 132 9.32 -22.13 -12.41
C GLU A 132 8.03 -21.88 -11.61
N ASP A 133 7.59 -22.86 -10.83
CA ASP A 133 6.32 -22.77 -10.08
C ASP A 133 6.40 -21.83 -8.89
N ARG A 134 7.57 -21.74 -8.22
CA ARG A 134 7.84 -20.68 -7.23
C ARG A 134 7.69 -19.29 -7.85
N ARG A 135 8.25 -19.07 -9.05
CA ARG A 135 8.20 -17.79 -9.77
C ARG A 135 6.77 -17.41 -10.19
N LYS A 136 5.96 -18.39 -10.61
CA LYS A 136 4.52 -18.21 -10.91
C LYS A 136 3.76 -17.81 -9.64
N PHE A 137 3.97 -18.51 -8.53
CA PHE A 137 3.32 -18.22 -7.24
C PHE A 137 3.75 -16.87 -6.64
N GLU A 138 5.02 -16.48 -6.77
CA GLU A 138 5.49 -15.15 -6.37
C GLU A 138 4.83 -14.04 -7.20
N LEU A 139 4.66 -14.23 -8.52
CA LEU A 139 3.95 -13.29 -9.37
C LEU A 139 2.47 -13.17 -8.99
N GLU A 140 1.78 -14.29 -8.82
CA GLU A 140 0.35 -14.33 -8.43
C GLU A 140 0.13 -13.72 -7.04
N THR A 141 0.93 -14.09 -6.04
CA THR A 141 0.80 -13.53 -4.68
C THR A 141 1.16 -12.06 -4.62
N ASN A 142 2.04 -11.55 -5.47
CA ASN A 142 2.31 -10.10 -5.57
C ASN A 142 1.14 -9.36 -6.24
N LEU A 143 0.58 -9.89 -7.34
CA LEU A 143 -0.63 -9.34 -7.95
C LEU A 143 -1.80 -9.30 -6.94
N MET A 144 -1.97 -10.36 -6.14
CA MET A 144 -3.01 -10.43 -5.11
C MET A 144 -2.79 -9.43 -3.96
N LYS A 145 -1.54 -9.08 -3.63
CA LYS A 145 -1.23 -8.00 -2.66
C LYS A 145 -1.66 -6.63 -3.20
N ASP A 146 -1.40 -6.33 -4.47
CA ASP A 146 -1.80 -5.05 -5.06
C ASP A 146 -3.32 -4.95 -5.27
N VAL A 147 -3.99 -6.04 -5.67
CA VAL A 147 -5.47 -6.12 -5.73
C VAL A 147 -6.08 -5.90 -4.35
N THR A 148 -5.60 -6.58 -3.31
CA THR A 148 -6.13 -6.40 -1.93
C THR A 148 -5.77 -5.04 -1.33
N LYS A 149 -4.65 -4.41 -1.72
CA LYS A 149 -4.31 -3.02 -1.38
C LYS A 149 -5.27 -2.02 -2.03
N PHE A 150 -5.60 -2.17 -3.31
CA PHE A 150 -6.59 -1.34 -4.00
C PHE A 150 -8.00 -1.55 -3.45
N GLN A 151 -8.38 -2.79 -3.11
CA GLN A 151 -9.64 -3.07 -2.42
C GLN A 151 -9.71 -2.43 -1.03
N LYS A 152 -8.61 -2.39 -0.27
CA LYS A 152 -8.53 -1.65 1.00
C LYS A 152 -8.61 -0.14 0.84
N GLU A 153 -8.28 0.40 -0.33
CA GLU A 153 -8.49 1.82 -0.62
C GLU A 153 -9.96 2.14 -0.95
N LYS A 154 -10.73 1.16 -1.43
CA LYS A 154 -12.16 1.33 -1.73
C LYS A 154 -13.03 1.28 -0.47
N VAL A 155 -14.05 2.14 -0.45
CA VAL A 155 -15.03 2.28 0.64
C VAL A 155 -16.42 2.33 0.03
N LYS A 156 -17.32 1.47 0.54
CA LYS A 156 -18.76 1.57 0.33
C LYS A 156 -19.37 2.43 1.45
N LEU A 157 -20.31 3.30 1.10
CA LEU A 157 -21.07 4.13 2.05
C LEU A 157 -22.56 3.96 1.80
N ASN A 158 -23.34 3.92 2.87
CA ASN A 158 -24.81 3.90 2.84
C ASN A 158 -25.32 5.19 3.52
N VAL A 159 -25.66 6.21 2.72
CA VAL A 159 -26.03 7.53 3.22
C VAL A 159 -27.56 7.66 3.16
N GLY A 160 -28.24 7.39 4.27
CA GLY A 160 -29.70 7.41 4.35
C GLY A 160 -30.40 6.46 3.37
N GLY A 161 -29.79 5.32 3.01
CA GLY A 161 -30.28 4.38 2.01
C GLY A 161 -29.67 4.57 0.60
N TYR A 162 -28.93 5.64 0.36
CA TYR A 162 -28.21 5.85 -0.91
C TYR A 162 -26.83 5.21 -0.84
N LEU A 163 -26.61 4.20 -1.68
CA LEU A 163 -25.31 3.50 -1.79
C LEU A 163 -24.33 4.27 -2.68
N PHE A 164 -23.13 4.50 -2.16
CA PHE A 164 -22.01 5.11 -2.87
C PHE A 164 -20.74 4.26 -2.74
N GLU A 165 -19.88 4.29 -3.76
CA GLU A 165 -18.53 3.73 -3.70
C GLU A 165 -17.49 4.81 -4.04
N THR A 166 -16.40 4.86 -3.28
CA THR A 166 -15.33 5.85 -3.45
C THR A 166 -14.03 5.35 -2.82
N SER A 167 -12.96 6.18 -2.79
CA SER A 167 -11.70 5.83 -2.13
C SER A 167 -11.50 6.51 -0.77
N ILE A 168 -10.72 5.90 0.14
CA ILE A 168 -10.20 6.54 1.37
C ILE A 168 -9.47 7.83 1.01
N THR A 169 -8.69 7.84 -0.08
CA THR A 169 -7.97 9.04 -0.57
C THR A 169 -8.90 10.19 -1.01
N THR A 170 -10.14 9.88 -1.39
CA THR A 170 -11.19 10.89 -1.60
C THR A 170 -11.74 11.37 -0.27
N LEU A 171 -12.15 10.45 0.62
CA LEU A 171 -12.79 10.78 1.91
C LEU A 171 -11.85 11.51 2.88
N THR A 172 -10.53 11.34 2.73
CA THR A 172 -9.48 12.00 3.52
C THR A 172 -8.89 13.24 2.84
N ARG A 173 -9.45 13.71 1.72
CA ARG A 173 -8.97 14.89 0.97
C ARG A 173 -8.92 16.14 1.85
N ASP A 174 -10.03 16.46 2.52
CA ASP A 174 -10.09 17.53 3.53
C ASP A 174 -9.82 16.91 4.91
N ARG A 175 -8.59 17.13 5.42
CA ARG A 175 -8.10 16.50 6.66
C ARG A 175 -8.86 16.90 7.93
N GLN A 176 -9.62 17.99 7.91
CA GLN A 176 -10.41 18.42 9.08
C GLN A 176 -11.86 17.91 9.03
N SER A 177 -12.30 17.38 7.90
CA SER A 177 -13.67 16.89 7.72
C SER A 177 -14.00 15.68 8.59
N MET A 178 -15.29 15.52 8.91
CA MET A 178 -15.84 14.34 9.58
C MET A 178 -15.48 13.06 8.82
N LEU A 179 -15.57 13.09 7.48
CA LEU A 179 -15.24 11.94 6.63
C LEU A 179 -13.76 11.56 6.76
N ALA A 180 -12.85 12.53 6.81
CA ALA A 180 -11.45 12.24 7.10
C ALA A 180 -11.24 11.72 8.52
N ALA A 181 -11.96 12.23 9.52
CA ALA A 181 -11.88 11.74 10.90
C ALA A 181 -12.34 10.28 11.03
N MET A 182 -13.46 9.92 10.39
CA MET A 182 -13.99 8.56 10.30
C MET A 182 -12.99 7.63 9.63
N PHE A 183 -12.55 7.95 8.41
CA PHE A 183 -11.70 7.09 7.59
C PHE A 183 -10.18 7.28 7.84
N SER A 184 -9.79 7.96 8.91
CA SER A 184 -8.38 8.13 9.33
C SER A 184 -7.75 6.86 9.93
N GLY A 185 -8.50 5.78 10.11
CA GLY A 185 -8.03 4.54 10.75
C GLY A 185 -7.78 4.65 12.26
N ARG A 186 -8.01 5.82 12.87
CA ARG A 186 -7.86 6.07 14.32
C ARG A 186 -9.07 5.61 15.15
N HIS A 187 -10.21 5.37 14.51
CA HIS A 187 -11.47 4.99 15.13
C HIS A 187 -11.95 3.67 14.54
N ALA A 188 -12.48 2.78 15.38
CA ALA A 188 -13.13 1.56 14.93
C ALA A 188 -14.52 1.88 14.38
N LEU A 189 -14.65 1.98 13.06
CA LEU A 189 -15.95 2.04 12.40
C LEU A 189 -16.58 0.64 12.35
N ILE A 190 -17.88 0.55 12.61
CA ILE A 190 -18.66 -0.67 12.42
C ILE A 190 -19.21 -0.64 10.99
N ALA A 191 -18.89 -1.67 10.20
CA ALA A 191 -19.47 -1.88 8.88
C ALA A 191 -20.77 -2.68 8.96
N GLU A 192 -21.68 -2.44 8.03
CA GLU A 192 -22.87 -3.25 7.79
C GLU A 192 -22.50 -4.63 7.19
N ALA A 193 -23.48 -5.55 7.15
CA ALA A 193 -23.26 -6.93 6.72
C ALA A 193 -22.78 -7.09 5.26
N ASP A 194 -22.94 -6.06 4.42
CA ASP A 194 -22.43 -6.03 3.03
C ASP A 194 -21.03 -5.38 2.90
N GLY A 195 -20.47 -4.88 4.00
CA GLY A 195 -19.21 -4.14 4.04
C GLY A 195 -19.32 -2.63 3.76
N SER A 196 -20.52 -2.05 3.75
CA SER A 196 -20.71 -0.59 3.71
C SER A 196 -20.69 0.06 5.10
N TYR A 197 -20.50 1.37 5.15
CA TYR A 197 -20.61 2.16 6.38
C TYR A 197 -21.83 3.07 6.32
N PHE A 198 -22.73 2.94 7.29
CA PHE A 198 -23.94 3.75 7.38
C PHE A 198 -23.64 5.18 7.84
N ILE A 199 -24.35 6.14 7.23
CA ILE A 199 -24.37 7.55 7.61
C ILE A 199 -25.83 8.01 7.62
N ASP A 200 -26.30 8.50 8.77
CA ASP A 200 -27.68 8.96 8.98
C ASP A 200 -27.87 10.40 8.45
N ARG A 201 -27.88 10.55 7.12
CA ARG A 201 -28.05 11.80 6.37
C ARG A 201 -28.79 11.58 5.06
N ASP A 202 -29.32 12.66 4.48
CA ASP A 202 -29.86 12.64 3.12
C ASP A 202 -28.75 12.44 2.07
N GLY A 203 -28.81 11.31 1.36
CA GLY A 203 -27.88 10.98 0.29
C GLY A 203 -28.03 11.83 -0.99
N THR A 204 -29.14 12.55 -1.15
CA THR A 204 -29.47 13.35 -2.36
C THR A 204 -28.32 14.27 -2.78
N HIS A 205 -27.73 14.98 -1.80
CA HIS A 205 -26.64 15.94 -2.03
C HIS A 205 -25.24 15.32 -1.89
N PHE A 206 -25.11 14.11 -1.35
CA PHE A 206 -23.82 13.47 -1.08
C PHE A 206 -22.99 13.19 -2.36
N ARG A 207 -23.64 13.03 -3.53
CA ARG A 207 -22.96 12.97 -4.83
C ARG A 207 -22.12 14.24 -5.11
N LEU A 208 -22.61 15.41 -4.70
CA LEU A 208 -21.90 16.69 -4.87
C LEU A 208 -20.74 16.81 -3.88
N ILE A 209 -20.92 16.34 -2.62
CA ILE A 209 -19.87 16.20 -1.62
C ILE A 209 -18.70 15.35 -2.17
N LEU A 210 -18.99 14.16 -2.70
CA LEU A 210 -17.97 13.27 -3.26
C LEU A 210 -17.25 13.89 -4.47
N ASN A 211 -17.97 14.55 -5.37
CA ASN A 211 -17.34 15.19 -6.54
C ASN A 211 -16.47 16.39 -6.14
N TYR A 212 -16.86 17.16 -5.11
CA TYR A 212 -15.98 18.17 -4.54
C TYR A 212 -14.71 17.54 -3.95
N LEU A 213 -14.80 16.47 -3.16
CA LEU A 213 -13.62 15.83 -2.57
C LEU A 213 -12.67 15.19 -3.62
N ARG A 214 -13.19 14.86 -4.81
CA ARG A 214 -12.40 14.43 -5.97
C ARG A 214 -11.68 15.60 -6.61
N ASP A 215 -12.42 16.61 -7.07
CA ASP A 215 -11.95 17.61 -8.05
C ASP A 215 -11.75 19.03 -7.48
N LEU A 216 -12.10 19.23 -6.21
CA LEU A 216 -12.16 20.52 -5.49
C LEU A 216 -13.04 21.59 -6.17
N ARG A 217 -14.09 21.16 -6.88
CA ARG A 217 -14.98 22.01 -7.68
C ARG A 217 -16.46 21.66 -7.46
N ILE A 218 -17.32 22.66 -7.66
CA ILE A 218 -18.78 22.52 -7.74
C ILE A 218 -19.24 23.17 -9.07
N PRO A 219 -20.18 22.57 -9.82
CA PRO A 219 -20.69 23.16 -11.07
C PRO A 219 -21.45 24.47 -10.82
N SER A 220 -21.34 25.45 -11.72
CA SER A 220 -22.02 26.76 -11.57
C SER A 220 -23.54 26.63 -11.42
N SER A 221 -24.16 25.65 -12.08
CA SER A 221 -25.60 25.36 -11.94
C SER A 221 -26.04 24.98 -10.52
N VAL A 222 -25.12 24.52 -9.67
CA VAL A 222 -25.37 24.24 -8.24
C VAL A 222 -25.23 25.50 -7.38
N THR A 223 -24.39 26.46 -7.79
CA THR A 223 -24.27 27.77 -7.10
C THR A 223 -25.28 28.81 -7.56
N ASP A 224 -25.88 28.63 -8.74
CA ASP A 224 -26.94 29.51 -9.25
C ASP A 224 -28.35 29.08 -8.83
N ASP A 225 -28.59 27.79 -8.58
CA ASP A 225 -29.80 27.33 -7.89
C ASP A 225 -29.65 27.54 -6.38
N GLN A 226 -30.33 28.56 -5.85
CA GLN A 226 -30.22 28.94 -4.43
C GLN A 226 -30.69 27.81 -3.49
N LYS A 227 -31.65 26.98 -3.91
CA LYS A 227 -32.16 25.88 -3.08
C LYS A 227 -31.11 24.77 -2.97
N ILE A 228 -30.61 24.28 -4.10
CA ILE A 228 -29.58 23.22 -4.13
C ILE A 228 -28.30 23.70 -3.44
N CYS A 229 -27.95 24.99 -3.59
CA CYS A 229 -26.80 25.60 -2.92
C CYS A 229 -26.92 25.54 -1.38
N ASP A 230 -28.07 25.92 -0.82
CA ASP A 230 -28.25 25.95 0.63
C ASP A 230 -28.51 24.57 1.24
N GLU A 231 -29.13 23.64 0.49
CA GLU A 231 -29.23 22.22 0.87
C GLU A 231 -27.82 21.56 0.87
N LEU A 232 -26.98 21.84 -0.13
CA LEU A 232 -25.58 21.38 -0.14
C LEU A 232 -24.75 21.97 1.01
N ILE A 233 -25.02 23.22 1.43
CA ILE A 233 -24.32 23.85 2.56
C ILE A 233 -24.72 23.21 3.89
N GLN A 234 -25.96 22.75 4.06
CA GLN A 234 -26.35 21.99 5.25
C GLN A 234 -25.56 20.68 5.37
N GLU A 235 -25.41 19.93 4.27
CA GLU A 235 -24.53 18.75 4.25
C GLU A 235 -23.05 19.12 4.46
N ALA A 236 -22.55 20.18 3.83
CA ALA A 236 -21.17 20.62 4.01
C ALA A 236 -20.85 20.99 5.48
N ARG A 237 -21.81 21.57 6.21
CA ARG A 237 -21.69 21.82 7.66
C ARG A 237 -21.68 20.51 8.44
N PHE A 238 -22.56 19.56 8.13
CA PHE A 238 -22.58 18.25 8.80
C PHE A 238 -21.26 17.48 8.61
N TYR A 239 -20.78 17.37 7.36
CA TYR A 239 -19.52 16.68 7.06
C TYR A 239 -18.26 17.50 7.44
N GLN A 240 -18.42 18.74 7.93
CA GLN A 240 -17.35 19.65 8.33
C GLN A 240 -16.34 19.92 7.21
N ILE A 241 -16.83 20.16 5.99
CA ILE A 241 -16.01 20.40 4.80
C ILE A 241 -15.90 21.91 4.57
N ASP A 242 -14.93 22.51 5.25
CA ASP A 242 -14.62 23.94 5.25
C ASP A 242 -14.52 24.53 3.84
N GLY A 243 -13.91 23.78 2.91
CA GLY A 243 -13.74 24.20 1.53
C GLY A 243 -15.06 24.38 0.76
N LEU A 244 -16.11 23.61 1.09
CA LEU A 244 -17.45 23.80 0.52
C LEU A 244 -18.16 25.02 1.09
N LEU A 245 -18.01 25.27 2.40
CA LEU A 245 -18.57 26.45 3.06
C LEU A 245 -17.98 27.75 2.50
N LYS A 246 -16.73 27.70 2.04
CA LYS A 246 -16.01 28.83 1.41
C LYS A 246 -16.23 28.92 -0.11
N LEU A 247 -16.62 27.84 -0.79
CA LEU A 247 -16.79 27.81 -2.25
C LEU A 247 -17.94 28.69 -2.78
N LYS A 248 -18.99 28.96 -1.98
CA LYS A 248 -20.07 29.90 -2.35
C LYS A 248 -19.55 31.32 -2.62
N TRP A 249 -18.41 31.67 -2.03
CA TRP A 249 -17.81 33.01 -2.06
C TRP A 249 -16.61 33.12 -3.01
N LEU A 250 -15.84 32.03 -3.16
CA LEU A 250 -14.57 31.99 -3.90
C LEU A 250 -14.64 32.37 -5.39
N ASN A 251 -15.81 32.26 -6.03
CA ASN A 251 -16.01 32.61 -7.44
C ASN A 251 -16.73 33.95 -7.66
N LEU A 252 -17.04 34.72 -6.60
CA LEU A 252 -17.74 35.99 -6.74
C LEU A 252 -16.77 37.08 -7.24
N PRO A 253 -17.22 38.07 -8.04
CA PRO A 253 -16.39 39.20 -8.43
C PRO A 253 -15.98 40.01 -7.19
N ARG A 254 -14.68 40.04 -6.92
CA ARG A 254 -14.11 40.75 -5.77
C ARG A 254 -14.07 42.25 -5.99
N LYS A 255 -14.43 43.01 -4.96
CA LYS A 255 -14.32 44.48 -4.92
C LYS A 255 -13.24 44.92 -3.95
N THR A 256 -12.55 45.99 -4.31
CA THR A 256 -11.64 46.74 -3.43
C THR A 256 -12.38 47.87 -2.71
N GLN A 257 -11.73 48.51 -1.74
CA GLN A 257 -12.28 49.72 -1.11
C GLN A 257 -12.38 50.88 -2.12
N ASP A 258 -11.45 50.96 -3.08
CA ASP A 258 -11.46 51.98 -4.13
C ASP A 258 -12.60 51.75 -5.12
N ASP A 259 -12.88 50.49 -5.52
CA ASP A 259 -14.10 50.15 -6.27
C ASP A 259 -15.36 50.64 -5.53
N LEU A 260 -15.45 50.33 -4.23
CA LEU A 260 -16.61 50.66 -3.40
C LEU A 260 -16.82 52.18 -3.34
N LEU A 261 -15.75 52.94 -3.10
CA LEU A 261 -15.77 54.41 -3.06
C LEU A 261 -16.03 55.04 -4.44
N GLN A 262 -15.59 54.42 -5.54
CA GLN A 262 -15.86 54.89 -6.90
C GLN A 262 -17.33 54.69 -7.29
N MET A 263 -17.92 53.53 -6.96
CA MET A 263 -19.33 53.22 -7.22
C MET A 263 -20.28 53.97 -6.28
N TYR A 264 -19.90 54.09 -5.01
CA TYR A 264 -20.69 54.66 -3.92
C TYR A 264 -19.85 55.65 -3.12
N PRO A 265 -19.67 56.91 -3.59
CA PRO A 265 -18.82 57.88 -2.91
C PRO A 265 -19.31 58.18 -1.48
N SER A 266 -18.52 57.78 -0.48
CA SER A 266 -18.84 58.06 0.92
C SER A 266 -18.84 59.57 1.16
N ARG A 267 -19.96 60.09 1.68
CA ARG A 267 -20.15 61.51 2.00
C ARG A 267 -20.29 61.65 3.51
N PRO A 268 -19.18 61.79 4.27
CA PRO A 268 -19.27 62.01 5.71
C PRO A 268 -20.16 63.23 5.99
N TYR A 269 -20.98 63.12 7.04
CA TYR A 269 -22.00 64.09 7.46
C TYR A 269 -23.18 64.31 6.48
N SER A 270 -23.28 63.57 5.36
CA SER A 270 -24.45 63.65 4.50
C SER A 270 -25.64 62.89 5.09
N THR A 271 -26.80 63.55 5.14
CA THR A 271 -28.07 62.90 5.52
C THR A 271 -28.67 62.05 4.41
N THR A 272 -28.15 62.13 3.18
CA THR A 272 -28.62 61.33 2.04
C THR A 272 -28.29 59.84 2.21
N PRO A 273 -29.28 58.93 2.24
CA PRO A 273 -29.01 57.51 2.26
C PRO A 273 -28.36 57.06 0.94
N THR A 274 -27.47 56.07 1.04
CA THR A 274 -26.78 55.42 -0.08
C THR A 274 -27.46 54.09 -0.34
N LEU A 275 -28.05 53.96 -1.53
CA LEU A 275 -28.70 52.75 -1.99
C LEU A 275 -27.68 51.80 -2.60
N PHE A 276 -27.23 50.79 -1.84
CA PHE A 276 -26.31 49.79 -2.35
C PHE A 276 -27.04 48.70 -3.14
N ASN A 277 -26.57 48.42 -4.35
CA ASN A 277 -26.88 47.22 -5.09
C ASN A 277 -25.57 46.43 -5.28
N LEU A 278 -25.31 45.50 -4.36
CA LEU A 278 -24.07 44.74 -4.25
C LEU A 278 -24.36 43.25 -4.11
N VAL A 279 -25.11 42.71 -5.07
CA VAL A 279 -25.57 41.31 -5.17
C VAL A 279 -24.48 40.40 -5.78
N LYS A 280 -24.29 39.19 -5.24
CA LYS A 280 -23.31 38.18 -5.68
C LYS A 280 -21.88 38.75 -5.88
N MET A 281 -21.36 39.53 -4.93
CA MET A 281 -19.99 40.12 -4.93
C MET A 281 -19.14 39.56 -3.78
N ASP A 282 -17.81 39.52 -3.93
CA ASP A 282 -16.91 39.40 -2.77
C ASP A 282 -16.55 40.80 -2.24
N LEU A 283 -17.00 41.07 -1.02
CA LEU A 283 -16.89 42.33 -0.28
C LEU A 283 -16.15 42.11 1.06
N SER A 284 -15.40 41.00 1.16
CA SER A 284 -14.69 40.59 2.38
C SER A 284 -13.71 41.66 2.88
N GLY A 285 -13.85 42.02 4.16
CA GLY A 285 -13.01 43.02 4.83
C GLY A 285 -13.18 44.46 4.36
N LEU A 286 -14.23 44.80 3.60
CA LEU A 286 -14.48 46.17 3.17
C LEU A 286 -15.05 47.06 4.30
N ASP A 287 -14.72 48.35 4.22
CA ASP A 287 -15.07 49.37 5.20
C ASP A 287 -16.34 50.12 4.75
N PHE A 288 -17.44 49.89 5.47
CA PHE A 288 -18.74 50.52 5.29
C PHE A 288 -19.05 51.54 6.40
N ARG A 289 -18.07 51.89 7.23
CA ARG A 289 -18.25 52.81 8.36
C ARG A 289 -18.62 54.22 7.86
N ASN A 290 -19.45 54.92 8.63
CA ASN A 290 -19.99 56.25 8.31
C ASN A 290 -20.91 56.34 7.07
N TYR A 291 -21.19 55.26 6.34
CA TYR A 291 -22.24 55.27 5.32
C TYR A 291 -23.63 55.34 5.97
N HIS A 292 -24.51 56.16 5.41
CA HIS A 292 -25.95 56.03 5.63
C HIS A 292 -26.45 54.96 4.65
N VAL A 293 -26.79 53.78 5.16
CA VAL A 293 -27.30 52.65 4.36
C VAL A 293 -28.81 52.81 4.15
N ASP A 294 -29.23 52.90 2.90
CA ASP A 294 -30.66 53.00 2.54
C ASP A 294 -31.39 51.68 2.87
N PRO A 295 -32.60 51.70 3.46
CA PRO A 295 -33.40 50.49 3.74
C PRO A 295 -33.71 49.61 2.53
N LYS A 296 -33.55 50.10 1.30
CA LYS A 296 -33.76 49.32 0.06
C LYS A 296 -32.48 48.68 -0.48
N SER A 297 -31.36 48.82 0.23
CA SER A 297 -30.07 48.26 -0.15
C SER A 297 -30.08 46.73 -0.13
N THR A 298 -29.32 46.12 -1.03
CA THR A 298 -29.18 44.66 -1.14
C THR A 298 -27.72 44.23 -1.25
N PHE A 299 -27.38 43.22 -0.46
CA PHE A 299 -26.09 42.51 -0.42
C PHE A 299 -26.29 41.00 -0.71
N THR A 300 -27.39 40.66 -1.36
CA THR A 300 -27.94 39.30 -1.42
C THR A 300 -26.99 38.33 -2.13
N GLY A 301 -26.70 37.20 -1.49
CA GLY A 301 -25.75 36.20 -1.99
C GLY A 301 -24.28 36.65 -2.04
N SER A 302 -23.92 37.78 -1.44
CA SER A 302 -22.55 38.30 -1.40
C SER A 302 -21.75 37.82 -0.19
N ASN A 303 -20.43 37.98 -0.25
CA ASN A 303 -19.53 37.70 0.87
C ASN A 303 -19.16 38.99 1.60
N LEU A 304 -19.64 39.19 2.83
CA LEU A 304 -19.27 40.31 3.71
C LEU A 304 -18.42 39.83 4.91
N GLU A 305 -17.68 38.73 4.75
CA GLU A 305 -16.81 38.19 5.81
C GLU A 305 -15.83 39.25 6.32
N GLY A 306 -15.87 39.55 7.62
CA GLY A 306 -15.05 40.57 8.26
C GLY A 306 -15.31 42.02 7.83
N ALA A 307 -16.39 42.31 7.07
CA ALA A 307 -16.73 43.68 6.68
C ALA A 307 -17.14 44.54 7.87
N ASP A 308 -16.79 45.83 7.86
CA ASP A 308 -16.94 46.72 9.01
C ASP A 308 -18.02 47.78 8.77
N PHE A 309 -19.17 47.64 9.44
CA PHE A 309 -20.26 48.63 9.46
C PHE A 309 -20.32 49.40 10.79
N GLU A 310 -19.27 49.43 11.63
CA GLU A 310 -19.24 50.26 12.84
C GLU A 310 -19.54 51.74 12.50
N ASN A 311 -20.44 52.39 13.24
CA ASN A 311 -20.89 53.76 12.97
C ASN A 311 -21.53 54.01 11.58
N ALA A 312 -21.81 52.97 10.78
CA ALA A 312 -22.76 53.09 9.68
C ALA A 312 -24.17 53.38 10.25
N TYR A 313 -24.98 54.15 9.53
CA TYR A 313 -26.36 54.45 9.92
C TYR A 313 -27.32 53.66 9.03
N PHE A 314 -28.02 52.69 9.62
CA PHE A 314 -29.07 51.92 8.94
C PHE A 314 -30.40 52.63 9.11
N GLY A 315 -30.96 53.12 8.00
CA GLY A 315 -32.28 53.75 7.99
C GLY A 315 -33.39 52.80 8.47
N PHE A 316 -34.51 53.38 8.90
CA PHE A 316 -35.74 52.65 9.21
C PHE A 316 -36.82 52.97 8.19
N ASP A 317 -37.37 51.94 7.57
CA ASP A 317 -38.62 52.00 6.80
C ASP A 317 -39.58 50.93 7.35
N PHE A 318 -40.89 51.18 7.25
CA PHE A 318 -41.92 50.25 7.75
C PHE A 318 -42.13 49.03 6.84
N ASN A 319 -41.81 49.16 5.56
CA ASN A 319 -42.08 48.20 4.50
C ASN A 319 -40.80 47.55 3.94
N GLN A 320 -39.64 48.21 4.08
CA GLN A 320 -38.37 47.77 3.48
C GLN A 320 -37.25 47.67 4.52
N ARG A 321 -36.35 46.70 4.33
CA ARG A 321 -35.17 46.45 5.16
C ARG A 321 -34.03 46.01 4.27
N VAL A 322 -32.80 46.37 4.66
CA VAL A 322 -31.58 45.99 3.94
C VAL A 322 -31.51 44.48 3.77
N ASP A 323 -31.45 44.03 2.52
CA ASP A 323 -31.48 42.60 2.20
C ASP A 323 -30.07 41.99 2.33
N PHE A 324 -29.90 41.19 3.38
CA PHE A 324 -28.73 40.35 3.64
C PHE A 324 -29.04 38.85 3.42
N SER A 325 -30.06 38.52 2.62
CA SER A 325 -30.45 37.13 2.38
C SER A 325 -29.32 36.35 1.68
N HIS A 326 -29.04 35.14 2.18
CA HIS A 326 -27.99 34.26 1.67
C HIS A 326 -26.57 34.86 1.67
N THR A 327 -26.32 35.95 2.42
CA THR A 327 -25.05 36.68 2.52
C THR A 327 -24.15 36.10 3.62
N ASN A 328 -22.82 36.05 3.40
CA ASN A 328 -21.88 35.69 4.47
C ASN A 328 -21.66 36.89 5.41
N LEU A 329 -22.01 36.75 6.69
CA LEU A 329 -21.82 37.77 7.73
C LEU A 329 -20.82 37.32 8.82
N THR A 330 -20.03 36.27 8.56
CA THR A 330 -19.03 35.74 9.50
C THR A 330 -18.02 36.84 9.85
N LEU A 331 -17.82 37.11 11.15
CA LEU A 331 -16.98 38.20 11.66
C LEU A 331 -17.35 39.63 11.19
N ALA A 332 -18.47 39.83 10.49
CA ALA A 332 -18.91 41.14 10.05
C ALA A 332 -19.39 41.98 11.24
N LYS A 333 -18.94 43.24 11.32
CA LYS A 333 -19.27 44.13 12.43
C LYS A 333 -20.46 45.02 12.09
N PHE A 334 -21.32 45.27 13.08
CA PHE A 334 -22.50 46.13 12.93
C PHE A 334 -22.70 47.03 14.15
N PRO A 335 -23.43 48.16 14.02
CA PRO A 335 -23.85 48.95 15.16
C PRO A 335 -24.74 48.13 16.10
N ALA A 336 -24.72 48.49 17.39
CA ALA A 336 -25.52 47.81 18.40
C ALA A 336 -27.02 47.85 18.06
N ALA A 337 -27.71 46.72 18.19
CA ALA A 337 -29.13 46.62 17.87
C ALA A 337 -29.97 47.51 18.81
N GLY A 338 -30.88 48.31 18.25
CA GLY A 338 -31.69 49.28 19.01
C GLY A 338 -30.98 50.61 19.28
N SER A 339 -29.74 50.80 18.82
CA SER A 339 -29.07 52.10 18.83
C SER A 339 -29.69 53.05 17.79
N ILE A 340 -29.37 54.35 17.90
CA ILE A 340 -29.75 55.35 16.89
C ILE A 340 -29.19 55.04 15.48
N GLN A 341 -28.12 54.25 15.39
CA GLN A 341 -27.48 53.80 14.14
C GLN A 341 -28.09 52.52 13.56
N ARG A 342 -28.88 51.77 14.34
CA ARG A 342 -29.54 50.52 13.93
C ARG A 342 -30.87 50.37 14.66
N ALA A 343 -31.90 50.94 14.06
CA ALA A 343 -33.24 51.05 14.66
C ALA A 343 -33.83 49.69 15.12
N PRO A 344 -34.67 49.69 16.18
CA PRO A 344 -35.37 48.49 16.63
C PRO A 344 -36.12 47.78 15.50
N GLY A 345 -35.96 46.47 15.40
CA GLY A 345 -36.53 45.64 14.32
C GLY A 345 -35.60 45.40 13.12
N MET A 346 -34.43 46.05 13.03
CA MET A 346 -33.38 45.65 12.08
C MET A 346 -32.64 44.40 12.57
N LEU A 347 -33.29 43.25 12.40
CA LEU A 347 -32.69 41.93 12.54
C LEU A 347 -31.64 41.74 11.44
N ILE A 348 -30.40 41.51 11.87
CA ILE A 348 -29.28 41.09 11.03
C ILE A 348 -28.88 39.75 11.62
N LEU A 349 -29.17 38.67 10.91
CA LEU A 349 -28.91 37.30 11.35
C LEU A 349 -27.46 36.94 11.02
N THR A 350 -26.54 37.35 11.90
CA THR A 350 -25.21 36.73 11.96
C THR A 350 -25.38 35.26 12.31
N MET A 351 -24.87 34.37 11.46
CA MET A 351 -24.71 32.96 11.83
C MET A 351 -23.51 32.87 12.77
N GLU A 352 -23.80 32.63 14.06
CA GLU A 352 -22.82 32.15 15.05
C GLU A 352 -22.46 30.67 14.78
#